data_AF-A0A7D9HF18-F1
#
_entry.id   AF-A0A7D9HF18-F1
#
_cell.length_a   1.000
_cell.length_b   1.000
_cell.length_c   1.000
_cell.angle_alpha   90.00
_cell.angle_beta   90.00
_cell.angle_gamma   90.00
#
_symmetry.space_group_name_H-M   'P 1'
#
loop_
_entity.id
_entity.type
_entity.pdbx_description
1 polymer ?
#
loop_
_entity_poly.entity_id
_entity_poly.type
_entity_poly.pdbx_seq_one_letter_code
_entity_poly.pdbx_strand_id
1 'polypeptide(L)'
;MPPKSKPKTRTTSSDEQDDYISLSIVKQSMAQQESAFKSMVESLMKATTLRVDNLVKEVAELKYSLEYSQKDIASQSRNRIPEKRNETWEESEVMLKAALTENLGLAQEPLIERAHHVGKPTQIHGSARKTPRHIVCRLYDWKEKQSIFKQARIIKPSRCRRSYNGKAKGTDA
;
A
#
# COMPACT_ATOMS: atom_id res chain seq x y z
N MET A 1 74.38 -80.26 -1.19
CA MET A 1 73.56 -79.98 0.00
C MET A 1 74.35 -79.09 0.96
N PRO A 2 73.88 -77.85 1.22
CA PRO A 2 74.37 -77.02 2.33
C PRO A 2 73.25 -76.73 3.37
N PRO A 3 73.61 -76.18 4.56
CA PRO A 3 72.90 -76.46 5.82
C PRO A 3 71.91 -75.37 6.28
N LYS A 4 71.18 -75.73 7.35
CA LYS A 4 70.09 -75.05 8.06
C LYS A 4 70.36 -73.59 8.46
N SER A 5 69.36 -72.71 8.29
CA SER A 5 69.25 -71.43 9.00
C SER A 5 68.14 -71.49 10.07
N LYS A 6 68.48 -71.00 11.27
CA LYS A 6 67.63 -70.90 12.47
C LYS A 6 66.76 -69.62 12.43
N PRO A 7 65.71 -69.50 13.28
CA PRO A 7 64.57 -68.62 13.05
C PRO A 7 64.92 -67.16 13.33
N LYS A 8 64.39 -66.26 12.49
CA LYS A 8 64.45 -64.81 12.70
C LYS A 8 63.22 -64.40 13.52
N THR A 9 63.41 -64.18 14.82
CA THR A 9 62.45 -63.49 15.68
C THR A 9 62.14 -62.13 15.08
N ARG A 10 60.91 -61.96 14.59
CA ARG A 10 60.35 -60.66 14.27
C ARG A 10 59.43 -60.26 15.41
N THR A 11 60.01 -59.57 16.38
CA THR A 11 59.26 -58.69 17.26
C THR A 11 58.85 -57.49 16.40
N THR A 12 57.59 -57.43 16.00
CA THR A 12 56.96 -56.17 15.63
C THR A 12 55.83 -55.97 16.61
N SER A 13 56.11 -55.07 17.55
CA SER A 13 55.19 -54.49 18.51
C SER A 13 53.88 -54.13 17.82
N SER A 14 52.80 -54.57 18.44
CA SER A 14 51.50 -53.94 18.33
C SER A 14 51.64 -52.48 18.73
N ASP A 15 51.58 -51.58 17.77
CA ASP A 15 51.24 -50.17 18.01
C ASP A 15 50.11 -49.83 17.04
N GLU A 16 48.96 -50.48 17.23
CA GLU A 16 47.69 -49.84 16.91
C GLU A 16 47.44 -48.85 18.04
N GLN A 17 47.98 -47.64 17.87
CA GLN A 17 47.65 -46.51 18.71
C GLN A 17 46.24 -46.09 18.29
N ASP A 18 45.24 -46.79 18.84
CA ASP A 18 43.86 -46.34 18.75
C ASP A 18 43.82 -44.94 19.40
N ASP A 19 43.68 -43.90 18.57
CA ASP A 19 43.52 -42.52 19.00
C ASP A 19 42.19 -42.37 19.78
N TYR A 20 42.20 -42.78 21.04
CA TYR A 20 41.04 -42.69 21.92
C TYR A 20 40.85 -41.26 22.39
N ILE A 21 39.84 -40.59 21.83
CA ILE A 21 39.39 -39.28 22.32
C ILE A 21 38.70 -39.47 23.67
N SER A 22 39.14 -38.71 24.68
CA SER A 22 38.52 -38.73 26.01
C SER A 22 37.03 -38.35 25.95
N LEU A 23 36.17 -39.12 26.62
CA LEU A 23 34.73 -38.84 26.75
C LEU A 23 34.44 -37.43 27.28
N SER A 24 35.36 -36.86 28.08
CA SER A 24 35.27 -35.47 28.55
C SER A 24 35.29 -34.45 27.42
N ILE A 25 36.15 -34.66 26.42
CA ILE A 25 36.27 -33.81 25.22
C ILE A 25 35.00 -33.91 24.38
N VAL A 26 34.47 -35.13 24.21
CA VAL A 26 33.20 -35.35 23.49
C VAL A 26 32.04 -34.62 24.18
N LYS A 27 31.95 -34.69 25.51
CA LYS A 27 30.91 -33.96 26.29
C LYS A 27 31.05 -32.45 26.16
N GLN A 28 32.27 -31.93 26.20
CA GLN A 28 32.54 -30.51 26.03
C GLN A 28 32.17 -30.02 24.61
N SER A 29 32.51 -30.82 23.59
CA SER A 29 32.12 -30.58 22.19
C SER A 29 30.60 -30.56 22.02
N MET A 30 29.89 -31.54 22.59
CA MET A 30 28.42 -31.58 22.57
C MET A 30 27.80 -30.34 23.22
N ALA A 31 28.34 -29.89 24.36
CA ALA A 31 27.86 -28.67 25.02
C ALA A 31 28.09 -27.41 24.15
N GLN A 32 29.21 -27.35 23.43
CA GLN A 32 29.49 -26.26 22.48
C GLN A 32 28.55 -26.30 21.26
N GLN A 33 28.29 -27.48 20.71
CA GLN A 33 27.34 -27.67 19.61
C GLN A 33 25.91 -27.29 20.01
N GLU A 34 25.48 -27.69 21.21
CA GLU A 34 24.16 -27.33 21.75
C GLU A 34 24.02 -25.81 21.92
N SER A 35 25.05 -25.15 22.45
CA SER A 35 25.07 -23.69 22.60
C SER A 35 25.03 -22.98 21.25
N ALA A 36 25.82 -23.44 20.27
CA ALA A 36 25.81 -22.89 18.91
C ALA A 36 24.44 -23.03 18.25
N PHE A 37 23.79 -24.19 18.41
CA PHE A 37 22.44 -24.42 17.90
C PHE A 37 21.40 -23.48 18.54
N LYS A 38 21.41 -23.35 19.88
CA LYS A 38 20.53 -22.42 20.60
C LYS A 38 20.68 -20.99 20.07
N SER A 39 21.92 -20.54 19.87
CA SER A 39 22.19 -19.20 19.36
C SER A 39 21.68 -18.99 17.93
N MET A 40 21.80 -20.00 17.06
CA MET A 40 21.29 -19.93 15.69
C MET A 40 19.76 -19.83 15.69
N VAL A 41 19.08 -20.69 16.46
CA VAL A 41 17.62 -20.67 16.57
C VAL A 41 17.12 -19.33 17.12
N GLU A 42 17.78 -18.81 18.15
CA GLU A 42 17.40 -17.52 18.74
C GLU A 42 17.57 -16.36 17.74
N SER A 43 18.65 -16.39 16.94
CA SER A 43 18.87 -15.41 15.88
C SER A 43 17.80 -15.49 14.79
N LEU A 44 17.45 -16.70 14.34
CA LEU A 44 16.38 -16.92 13.36
C LEU A 44 15.02 -16.47 13.89
N MET A 45 14.71 -16.73 15.15
CA MET A 45 13.49 -16.25 15.80
C MET A 45 13.44 -14.73 15.82
N LYS A 46 14.50 -14.06 16.29
CA LYS A 46 14.59 -12.59 16.31
C LYS A 46 14.42 -11.99 14.91
N ALA A 47 15.10 -12.54 13.91
CA ALA A 47 14.97 -12.10 12.53
C ALA A 47 13.54 -12.28 11.99
N THR A 48 12.88 -13.39 12.34
CA THR A 48 11.51 -13.67 11.93
C THR A 48 10.51 -12.74 12.61
N THR A 49 10.65 -12.51 13.92
CA THR A 49 9.79 -11.57 14.67
C THR A 49 9.85 -10.17 14.08
N LEU A 50 11.05 -9.66 13.79
CA LEU A 50 11.22 -8.34 13.17
C LEU A 50 10.56 -8.27 11.78
N ARG A 51 10.67 -9.33 10.98
CA ARG A 51 10.01 -9.39 9.67
C ARG A 51 8.49 -9.40 9.80
N VAL A 52 7.96 -10.14 10.77
CA VAL A 52 6.53 -10.17 11.07
C VAL A 52 6.04 -8.79 11.49
N ASP A 53 6.75 -8.11 12.39
CA ASP A 53 6.37 -6.76 12.84
C ASP A 53 6.33 -5.74 11.69
N ASN A 54 7.32 -5.81 10.78
CA ASN A 54 7.33 -4.97 9.59
C ASN A 54 6.15 -5.28 8.66
N LEU A 55 5.86 -6.56 8.40
CA LEU A 55 4.72 -6.96 7.59
C LEU A 55 3.39 -6.51 8.22
N VAL A 56 3.24 -6.64 9.53
CA VAL A 56 2.05 -6.17 10.26
C VAL A 56 1.85 -4.66 10.06
N LYS A 57 2.94 -3.88 10.14
CA LYS A 57 2.90 -2.44 9.91
C LYS A 57 2.51 -2.10 8.47
N GLU A 58 3.16 -2.71 7.48
CA GLU A 58 2.86 -2.47 6.06
C GLU A 58 1.43 -2.86 5.71
N VAL A 59 0.93 -3.99 6.22
CA VAL A 59 -0.46 -4.43 6.01
C VAL A 59 -1.44 -3.45 6.65
N ALA A 60 -1.14 -2.90 7.84
CA ALA A 60 -1.96 -1.88 8.46
C ALA A 60 -2.01 -0.58 7.62
N GLU A 61 -0.87 -0.15 7.09
CA GLU A 61 -0.78 1.02 6.20
C GLU A 61 -1.53 0.81 4.88
N LEU A 62 -1.38 -0.36 4.25
CA LEU A 62 -2.09 -0.75 3.04
C LEU A 62 -3.60 -0.82 3.28
N LYS A 63 -4.03 -1.44 4.39
CA LYS A 63 -5.44 -1.48 4.77
C LYS A 63 -6.03 -0.08 4.90
N TYR A 64 -5.32 0.83 5.59
CA TYR A 64 -5.76 2.21 5.72
C TYR A 64 -5.84 2.93 4.37
N SER A 65 -4.82 2.77 3.52
CA SER A 65 -4.79 3.36 2.18
C SER A 65 -5.92 2.85 1.28
N LEU A 66 -6.21 1.55 1.35
CA LEU A 66 -7.30 0.90 0.62
C LEU A 66 -8.66 1.38 1.11
N GLU A 67 -8.91 1.36 2.42
CA GLU A 67 -10.16 1.85 3.01
C GLU A 67 -10.39 3.33 2.67
N TYR A 68 -9.33 4.14 2.70
CA TYR A 68 -9.39 5.53 2.29
C TYR A 68 -9.77 5.67 0.81
N SER A 69 -9.11 4.95 -0.07
CA SER A 69 -9.37 4.99 -1.52
C SER A 69 -10.80 4.54 -1.84
N GLN A 70 -11.29 3.48 -1.18
CA GLN A 70 -12.66 3.00 -1.33
C GLN A 70 -13.69 4.03 -0.85
N LYS A 71 -13.44 4.68 0.30
CA LYS A 71 -14.29 5.76 0.82
C LYS A 71 -14.29 6.97 -0.11
N ASP A 72 -13.14 7.36 -0.65
CA ASP A 72 -13.01 8.48 -1.60
C ASP A 72 -13.79 8.17 -2.89
N ILE A 73 -13.62 6.98 -3.47
CA ILE A 73 -14.38 6.51 -4.64
C ILE A 73 -15.89 6.49 -4.35
N ALA A 74 -16.30 5.98 -3.19
CA ALA A 74 -17.71 5.94 -2.79
C ALA A 74 -18.30 7.34 -2.58
N SER A 75 -17.54 8.27 -2.01
CA SER A 75 -17.96 9.66 -1.86
C SER A 75 -18.08 10.37 -3.22
N GLN A 76 -17.13 10.12 -4.12
CA GLN A 76 -17.16 10.67 -5.47
C GLN A 76 -18.35 10.12 -6.26
N SER A 77 -18.66 8.82 -6.14
CA SER A 77 -19.81 8.22 -6.82
C SER A 77 -21.15 8.71 -6.26
N ARG A 78 -21.27 8.87 -4.94
CA ARG A 78 -22.45 9.43 -4.27
C ARG A 78 -22.74 10.87 -4.70
N ASN A 79 -21.69 11.67 -4.90
CA ASN A 79 -21.81 13.08 -5.26
C ASN A 79 -21.98 13.31 -6.78
N ARG A 80 -22.15 12.26 -7.58
CA ARG A 80 -22.46 12.40 -9.01
C ARG A 80 -23.92 12.81 -9.19
N ILE A 81 -24.14 13.72 -10.14
CA ILE A 81 -25.49 14.13 -10.53
C ILE A 81 -26.11 13.03 -11.38
N PRO A 82 -27.32 12.55 -11.04
CA PRO A 82 -28.01 11.52 -11.82
C PRO A 82 -28.42 12.06 -13.18
N GLU A 83 -28.17 11.28 -14.23
CA GLU A 83 -28.62 11.60 -15.59
C GLU A 83 -30.06 11.15 -15.82
N LYS A 84 -30.84 11.99 -16.50
CA LYS A 84 -32.15 11.63 -17.03
C LYS A 84 -32.07 11.31 -18.53
N ARG A 85 -33.03 10.52 -19.03
CA ARG A 85 -33.13 10.26 -20.47
C ARG A 85 -33.64 11.51 -21.18
N ASN A 86 -32.97 11.86 -22.28
CA ASN A 86 -33.31 13.02 -23.11
C ASN A 86 -33.39 14.34 -22.32
N GLU A 87 -32.48 14.48 -21.36
CA GLU A 87 -32.39 15.66 -20.51
C GLU A 87 -31.91 16.88 -21.30
N THR A 88 -32.55 18.03 -21.08
CA THR A 88 -32.12 19.30 -21.66
C THR A 88 -31.03 19.96 -20.82
N TRP A 89 -30.34 20.97 -21.37
CA TRP A 89 -29.29 21.68 -20.65
C TRP A 89 -29.84 22.47 -19.44
N GLU A 90 -31.07 22.97 -19.55
CA GLU A 90 -31.77 23.66 -18.47
C GLU A 90 -32.08 22.70 -17.31
N GLU A 91 -32.47 21.46 -17.61
CA GLU A 91 -32.71 20.44 -16.59
C GLU A 91 -31.42 20.05 -15.87
N SER A 92 -30.31 19.90 -16.60
CA SER A 92 -28.96 19.68 -16.04
C SER A 92 -28.54 20.81 -15.11
N GLU A 93 -28.84 22.04 -15.49
CA GLU A 93 -28.52 23.23 -14.70
C GLU A 93 -29.28 23.23 -13.37
N VAL A 94 -30.59 23.01 -13.39
CA VAL A 94 -31.42 22.96 -12.18
C VAL A 94 -30.93 21.86 -11.24
N MET A 95 -30.63 20.67 -11.76
CA MET A 95 -30.11 19.58 -10.94
C MET A 95 -28.72 19.89 -10.35
N LEU A 96 -27.86 20.59 -11.09
CA LEU A 96 -26.56 21.01 -10.60
C LEU A 96 -26.65 22.10 -9.53
N LYS A 97 -27.54 23.09 -9.69
CA LYS A 97 -27.76 24.12 -8.68
C LYS A 97 -28.29 23.53 -7.38
N ALA A 98 -29.25 22.62 -7.46
CA ALA A 98 -29.76 21.88 -6.31
C ALA A 98 -28.65 21.08 -5.62
N ALA A 99 -27.88 20.29 -6.39
CA ALA A 99 -26.81 19.48 -5.85
C ALA A 99 -25.67 20.30 -5.22
N LEU A 100 -25.30 21.45 -5.80
CA LEU A 100 -24.28 22.33 -5.23
C LEU A 100 -24.76 22.97 -3.93
N THR A 101 -26.01 23.43 -3.89
CA THR A 101 -26.59 24.07 -2.71
C THR A 101 -26.73 23.07 -1.56
N GLU A 102 -27.26 21.87 -1.84
CA GLU A 102 -27.41 20.80 -0.85
C GLU A 102 -26.06 20.29 -0.34
N ASN A 103 -25.12 19.96 -1.23
CA ASN A 103 -23.87 19.31 -0.83
C ASN A 103 -22.84 20.28 -0.23
N LEU A 104 -22.85 21.56 -0.65
CA LEU A 104 -21.87 22.55 -0.20
C LEU A 104 -22.44 23.56 0.81
N GLY A 105 -23.75 23.52 1.09
CA GLY A 105 -24.40 24.44 2.03
C GLY A 105 -24.23 25.91 1.63
N LEU A 106 -24.34 26.21 0.33
CA LEU A 106 -24.15 27.58 -0.17
C LEU A 106 -25.31 28.47 0.32
N ALA A 107 -24.99 29.67 0.82
CA ALA A 107 -25.99 30.63 1.29
C ALA A 107 -26.82 31.24 0.16
N GLN A 108 -26.30 31.21 -1.06
CA GLN A 108 -26.98 31.67 -2.27
C GLN A 108 -26.81 30.64 -3.38
N GLU A 109 -27.86 30.46 -4.18
CA GLU A 109 -27.84 29.60 -5.36
C GLU A 109 -26.79 30.09 -6.37
N PRO A 110 -25.92 29.20 -6.90
CA PRO A 110 -24.87 29.61 -7.82
C PRO A 110 -25.42 30.04 -9.18
N LEU A 111 -24.88 31.12 -9.76
CA LEU A 111 -25.23 31.55 -11.10
C LEU A 111 -24.48 30.72 -12.14
N ILE A 112 -25.21 29.86 -12.84
CA ILE A 112 -24.68 28.96 -13.86
C ILE A 112 -25.15 29.45 -15.23
N GLU A 113 -24.21 29.67 -16.15
CA GLU A 113 -24.49 30.06 -17.54
C GLU A 113 -24.97 28.85 -18.35
N ARG A 114 -24.37 27.70 -18.10
CA ARG A 114 -24.72 26.44 -18.77
C ARG A 114 -24.19 25.26 -17.99
N ALA A 115 -24.93 24.16 -17.97
CA ALA A 115 -24.44 22.87 -17.51
C ALA A 115 -24.84 21.76 -18.50
N HIS A 116 -23.95 20.79 -18.71
CA HIS A 116 -24.26 19.61 -19.51
C HIS A 116 -23.35 18.43 -19.16
N HIS A 117 -23.88 17.22 -19.33
CA HIS A 117 -23.11 15.99 -19.18
C HIS A 117 -22.14 15.77 -20.35
N VAL A 118 -20.90 15.39 -20.06
CA VAL A 118 -19.80 15.21 -21.01
C VAL A 118 -19.14 13.84 -20.91
N GLY A 119 -18.58 13.39 -22.03
CA GLY A 119 -17.87 12.11 -22.12
C GLY A 119 -18.79 10.93 -22.43
N LYS A 120 -18.21 9.72 -22.35
CA LYS A 120 -18.91 8.47 -22.69
C LYS A 120 -19.55 7.86 -21.44
N PRO A 121 -20.80 7.39 -21.53
CA PRO A 121 -21.38 6.59 -20.46
C PRO A 121 -20.50 5.36 -20.21
N THR A 122 -20.00 5.20 -18.98
CA THR A 122 -19.12 4.09 -18.63
C THR A 122 -19.90 3.10 -17.79
N GLN A 123 -19.83 1.80 -18.11
CA GLN A 123 -20.40 0.77 -17.25
C GLN A 123 -19.51 0.57 -16.02
N ILE A 124 -20.15 0.40 -14.86
CA ILE A 124 -19.43 -0.09 -13.69
C ILE A 124 -19.04 -1.54 -13.99
N HIS A 125 -17.78 -1.91 -13.78
CA HIS A 125 -17.32 -3.29 -14.02
C HIS A 125 -18.21 -4.28 -13.24
N GLY A 126 -18.83 -5.23 -13.93
CA GLY A 126 -19.78 -6.19 -13.35
C GLY A 126 -21.20 -5.67 -13.12
N SER A 127 -21.58 -4.48 -13.60
CA SER A 127 -22.94 -3.94 -13.49
C SER A 127 -23.59 -3.63 -14.83
N ALA A 128 -24.87 -3.95 -14.95
CA ALA A 128 -25.72 -3.47 -16.04
C ALA A 128 -25.97 -1.95 -15.99
N ARG A 129 -25.72 -1.31 -14.83
CA ARG A 129 -25.95 0.13 -14.64
C ARG A 129 -24.77 0.95 -15.18
N LYS A 130 -25.11 2.01 -15.92
CA LYS A 130 -24.14 3.01 -16.39
C LYS A 130 -23.88 4.02 -15.27
N THR A 131 -22.61 4.37 -15.07
CA THR A 131 -22.24 5.51 -14.22
C THR A 131 -22.74 6.82 -14.85
N PRO A 132 -23.27 7.76 -14.05
CA PRO A 132 -23.52 9.10 -14.55
C PRO A 132 -22.22 9.73 -15.04
N ARG A 133 -22.26 10.28 -16.24
CA ARG A 133 -21.20 11.05 -16.88
C ARG A 133 -20.89 12.29 -16.06
N HIS A 134 -19.67 12.78 -16.26
CA HIS A 134 -19.25 14.03 -15.65
C HIS A 134 -20.11 15.17 -16.17
N ILE A 135 -20.51 16.08 -15.30
CA ILE A 135 -21.16 17.33 -15.68
C ILE A 135 -20.12 18.43 -15.76
N VAL A 136 -20.15 19.21 -16.83
CA VAL A 136 -19.35 20.43 -16.96
C VAL A 136 -20.31 21.59 -16.86
N CYS A 137 -19.95 22.58 -16.05
CA CYS A 137 -20.67 23.83 -15.95
C CYS A 137 -19.78 25.02 -16.28
N ARG A 138 -20.40 26.05 -16.81
CA ARG A 138 -19.84 27.38 -16.98
C ARG A 138 -20.53 28.31 -15.99
N LEU A 139 -19.74 28.99 -15.16
CA LEU A 139 -20.21 29.97 -14.19
C LEU A 139 -20.09 31.36 -14.80
N TYR A 140 -20.98 32.28 -14.39
CA TYR A 140 -20.94 33.65 -14.88
C TYR A 140 -19.74 34.42 -14.35
N ASP A 141 -19.40 34.24 -13.05
CA ASP A 141 -18.29 34.94 -12.42
C ASP A 141 -17.20 33.95 -11.92
N TRP A 142 -15.95 34.32 -12.14
CA TRP A 142 -14.80 33.60 -11.58
C TRP A 142 -14.80 33.66 -10.04
N LYS A 143 -15.40 34.69 -9.43
CA LYS A 143 -15.54 34.80 -7.97
C LYS A 143 -16.44 33.70 -7.41
N GLU A 144 -17.54 33.39 -8.10
CA GLU A 144 -18.43 32.27 -7.72
C GLU A 144 -17.69 30.94 -7.77
N LYS A 145 -16.91 30.72 -8.84
CA LYS A 145 -16.03 29.55 -8.94
C LYS A 145 -15.12 29.44 -7.72
N GLN A 146 -14.43 30.52 -7.35
CA GLN A 146 -13.54 30.50 -6.19
C GLN A 146 -14.28 30.22 -4.88
N SER A 147 -15.47 30.81 -4.70
CA SER A 147 -16.32 30.57 -3.51
C SER A 147 -16.70 29.09 -3.38
N ILE A 148 -17.21 28.50 -4.47
CA ILE A 148 -17.60 27.07 -4.54
C ILE A 148 -16.40 26.18 -4.21
N PHE A 149 -15.24 26.43 -4.82
CA PHE A 149 -14.03 25.64 -4.57
C PHE A 149 -13.51 25.79 -3.14
N LYS A 150 -13.62 27.00 -2.56
CA LYS A 150 -13.25 27.25 -1.16
C LYS A 150 -14.14 26.44 -0.22
N GLN A 151 -15.46 26.44 -0.43
CA GLN A 151 -16.40 25.65 0.38
C GLN A 151 -16.18 24.14 0.21
N ALA A 152 -16.04 23.68 -1.03
CA ALA A 152 -15.71 22.28 -1.31
C ALA A 152 -14.42 21.84 -0.61
N ARG A 153 -13.41 22.72 -0.52
CA ARG A 153 -12.14 22.42 0.18
C ARG A 153 -12.27 22.39 1.70
N ILE A 154 -13.23 23.12 2.27
CA ILE A 154 -13.53 23.06 3.72
C ILE A 154 -14.16 21.72 4.07
N ILE A 155 -15.11 21.26 3.25
CA ILE A 155 -15.82 19.99 3.45
C ILE A 155 -14.90 18.78 3.19
N LYS A 156 -13.90 18.94 2.30
CA LYS A 156 -12.97 17.85 1.97
C LYS A 156 -12.08 17.48 3.16
N PRO A 157 -12.02 16.19 3.57
CA PRO A 157 -11.24 15.76 4.73
C PRO A 157 -9.74 16.07 4.57
N SER A 158 -9.09 16.41 5.69
CA SER A 158 -7.77 17.07 5.77
C SER A 158 -6.62 16.39 5.02
N ARG A 159 -6.66 15.06 4.81
CA ARG A 159 -5.63 14.32 4.05
C ARG A 159 -5.78 14.41 2.53
N CYS A 160 -6.90 14.95 2.02
CA CYS A 160 -7.17 15.04 0.59
C CYS A 160 -6.83 16.43 -0.01
N ARG A 161 -6.17 17.31 0.77
CA ARG A 161 -5.58 18.56 0.29
C ARG A 161 -4.31 18.22 -0.49
N ARG A 162 -4.41 18.10 -1.82
CA ARG A 162 -3.22 18.12 -2.69
C ARG A 162 -2.45 19.40 -2.39
N SER A 163 -1.24 19.27 -1.88
CA SER A 163 -0.26 20.35 -1.86
C SER A 163 0.13 20.64 -3.31
N TYR A 164 -0.61 21.53 -3.97
CA TYR A 164 -0.11 22.12 -5.21
C TYR A 164 0.98 23.09 -4.80
N ASN A 165 2.23 22.64 -4.87
CA ASN A 165 3.39 23.52 -4.85
C ASN A 165 3.38 24.29 -6.17
N GLY A 166 2.79 25.49 -6.15
CA GLY A 166 2.91 26.43 -7.26
C GLY A 166 4.38 26.81 -7.41
N LYS A 167 5.06 26.23 -8.41
CA LYS A 167 6.33 26.77 -8.88
C LYS A 167 6.05 28.15 -9.45
N ALA A 168 6.27 29.18 -8.64
CA ALA A 168 6.52 30.52 -9.15
C ALA A 168 7.76 30.42 -10.04
N LYS A 169 7.59 30.55 -11.35
CA LYS A 169 8.71 30.76 -12.25
C LYS A 169 9.24 32.16 -11.94
N GLY A 170 10.45 32.21 -11.38
CA GLY A 170 11.22 33.44 -11.29
C GLY A 170 11.42 33.99 -12.69
N THR A 171 11.04 35.25 -12.86
CA THR A 171 11.52 36.11 -13.93
C THR A 171 12.85 36.69 -13.48
N ASP A 172 13.94 36.06 -13.92
CA ASP A 172 15.25 36.71 -14.00
C ASP A 172 15.57 36.87 -15.48
N ALA A 173 15.54 38.12 -15.95
CA ALA A 173 16.29 38.65 -17.08
C ALA A 173 16.41 40.17 -16.87
#